data_AF-A0A133UC61-F1
#
_entry.id   AF-A0A133UC61-F1
#
_cell.length_a   1.000
_cell.length_b   1.000
_cell.length_c   1.000
_cell.angle_alpha   90.00
_cell.angle_beta   90.00
_cell.angle_gamma   90.00
#
_symmetry.space_group_name_H-M   'P 1'
#
loop_
_entity.id
_entity.type
_entity.pdbx_description
1 polymer ?
#
loop_
_entity_poly.entity_id
_entity_poly.type
_entity_poly.pdbx_seq_one_letter_code
_entity_poly.pdbx_strand_id
1 'polypeptide(L)'
;MSVKKEKEEKSCLSEIKRLPWRFSRQILGQKETIKIKRKLGFSNPNTVRMVAQKYGLEVLRRAYKKNLQMALKTITKLMPILTGKTVITADHGELLGEENLFGHFHRLRSQNPYLREIPWFEVTK
;
A
#
# COMPACT_ATOMS: atom_id res chain seq x y z
N MET A 1 7.24 -32.10 18.87
CA MET A 1 6.17 -32.45 17.90
C MET A 1 5.00 -31.45 17.85
N SER A 2 4.71 -30.64 18.89
CA SER A 2 3.59 -29.67 18.87
C SER A 2 3.73 -28.46 17.93
N VAL A 3 4.93 -27.93 17.71
CA VAL A 3 5.11 -26.67 16.96
C VAL A 3 4.87 -26.80 15.44
N LYS A 4 5.06 -28.00 14.87
CA LYS A 4 4.80 -28.27 13.44
C LYS A 4 3.30 -28.34 13.13
N LYS A 5 2.52 -29.03 13.97
CA LYS A 5 1.05 -29.13 13.85
C LYS A 5 0.39 -27.76 13.88
N GLU A 6 0.83 -26.87 14.77
CA GLU A 6 0.25 -25.53 14.91
C GLU A 6 0.54 -24.63 13.69
N LYS A 7 1.67 -24.81 13.00
CA LYS A 7 1.99 -24.11 11.74
C LYS A 7 1.17 -24.66 10.57
N GLU A 8 0.98 -25.97 10.49
CA GLU A 8 0.17 -26.62 9.44
C GLU A 8 -1.32 -26.27 9.56
N GLU A 9 -1.89 -26.26 10.77
CA GLU A 9 -3.27 -25.83 11.00
C GLU A 9 -3.48 -24.35 10.63
N LYS A 10 -2.56 -23.47 11.00
CA LYS A 10 -2.59 -22.05 10.60
C LYS A 10 -2.48 -21.89 9.08
N SER A 11 -1.73 -22.75 8.40
CA SER A 11 -1.59 -22.76 6.93
C SER A 11 -2.90 -23.14 6.25
N CYS A 12 -3.50 -24.27 6.64
CA CYS A 12 -4.75 -24.77 6.07
C CYS A 12 -5.93 -23.82 6.35
N LEU A 13 -6.06 -23.31 7.58
CA LEU A 13 -7.04 -22.29 7.92
C LEU A 13 -6.84 -20.98 7.14
N SER A 14 -5.60 -20.63 6.79
CA SER A 14 -5.31 -19.46 5.95
C SER A 14 -5.71 -19.69 4.49
N GLU A 15 -5.62 -20.92 3.98
CA GLU A 15 -6.01 -21.29 2.62
C GLU A 15 -7.54 -21.35 2.47
N ILE A 16 -8.22 -21.96 3.43
CA ILE A 16 -9.69 -22.05 3.47
C ILE A 16 -10.31 -20.65 3.62
N LYS A 17 -9.72 -19.77 4.46
CA LYS A 17 -10.15 -18.37 4.57
C LYS A 17 -9.87 -17.54 3.31
N ARG A 18 -8.96 -17.95 2.43
CA ARG A 18 -8.60 -17.19 1.20
C ARG A 18 -9.54 -17.47 0.04
N LEU A 19 -10.08 -18.68 -0.05
CA LEU A 19 -10.90 -19.16 -1.17
C LEU A 19 -12.20 -18.34 -1.40
N PRO A 20 -13.05 -18.08 -0.38
CA PRO A 20 -14.30 -17.33 -0.59
C PRO A 20 -14.05 -15.86 -0.95
N TRP A 21 -12.89 -15.33 -0.55
CA TRP A 21 -12.51 -13.96 -0.86
C TRP A 21 -12.00 -13.74 -2.29
N ARG A 22 -11.56 -14.79 -2.98
CA ARG A 22 -11.20 -14.70 -4.40
C ARG A 22 -12.46 -14.60 -5.26
N PHE A 23 -13.47 -15.39 -4.91
CA PHE A 23 -14.74 -15.46 -5.62
C PHE A 23 -15.59 -14.19 -5.42
N SER A 24 -15.71 -13.72 -4.17
CA SER A 24 -16.41 -12.45 -3.89
C SER A 24 -15.78 -11.25 -4.59
N ARG A 25 -14.46 -11.24 -4.84
CA ARG A 25 -13.81 -10.17 -5.63
C ARG A 25 -14.24 -10.16 -7.10
N GLN A 26 -14.49 -11.33 -7.69
CA GLN A 26 -14.98 -11.44 -9.07
C GLN A 26 -16.45 -11.01 -9.18
N ILE A 27 -17.26 -11.24 -8.14
CA ILE A 27 -18.69 -10.95 -8.15
C ILE A 27 -19.01 -9.53 -7.67
N LEU A 28 -18.48 -9.11 -6.52
CA LEU A 28 -18.84 -7.86 -5.83
C LEU A 28 -17.89 -6.70 -6.16
N GLY A 29 -16.80 -6.97 -6.87
CA GLY A 29 -15.77 -5.98 -7.15
C GLY A 29 -14.84 -5.68 -5.97
N GLN A 30 -13.76 -4.96 -6.27
CA GLN A 30 -12.63 -4.78 -5.35
C GLN A 30 -12.97 -3.94 -4.13
N LYS A 31 -13.67 -2.80 -4.33
CA LYS A 31 -14.02 -1.86 -3.25
C LYS A 31 -14.91 -2.56 -2.22
N GLU A 32 -15.96 -3.24 -2.67
CA GLU A 32 -16.92 -3.90 -1.78
C GLU A 32 -16.32 -5.10 -1.05
N THR A 33 -15.48 -5.90 -1.71
CA THR A 33 -14.83 -7.03 -1.03
C THR A 33 -13.86 -6.56 0.06
N ILE A 34 -13.15 -5.44 -0.15
CA ILE A 34 -12.29 -4.85 0.89
C ILE A 34 -13.14 -4.31 2.05
N LYS A 35 -14.26 -3.63 1.76
CA LYS A 35 -15.20 -3.17 2.79
C LYS A 35 -15.76 -4.33 3.63
N ILE A 36 -16.19 -5.42 2.99
CA ILE A 36 -16.73 -6.61 3.66
C ILE A 36 -15.66 -7.28 4.53
N LYS A 37 -14.46 -7.51 3.99
CA LYS A 37 -13.33 -8.04 4.77
C LYS A 37 -12.98 -7.19 5.99
N ARG A 38 -13.11 -5.87 5.89
CA ARG A 38 -12.87 -4.94 7.00
C ARG A 38 -13.97 -5.01 8.04
N LYS A 39 -15.24 -5.00 7.61
CA LYS A 39 -16.40 -5.12 8.50
C LYS A 39 -16.39 -6.43 9.29
N LEU A 40 -15.87 -7.50 8.67
CA LEU A 40 -15.73 -8.83 9.27
C LEU A 40 -14.40 -9.06 10.00
N GLY A 41 -13.53 -8.04 10.16
CA GLY A 41 -12.29 -8.16 10.93
C GLY A 41 -11.17 -8.99 10.29
N PHE A 42 -11.33 -9.46 9.05
CA PHE A 42 -10.37 -10.35 8.37
C PHE A 42 -9.19 -9.62 7.68
N SER A 43 -8.98 -8.34 7.98
CA SER A 43 -7.90 -7.55 7.36
C SER A 43 -6.77 -7.32 8.35
N ASN A 44 -5.60 -7.91 8.11
CA ASN A 44 -4.39 -7.51 8.83
C ASN A 44 -4.13 -6.03 8.55
N PRO A 45 -4.01 -5.17 9.58
CA PRO A 45 -3.70 -3.77 9.38
C PRO A 45 -2.29 -3.67 8.79
N ASN A 46 -2.14 -2.89 7.71
CA ASN A 46 -0.82 -2.53 7.22
C ASN A 46 -0.22 -1.43 8.10
N THR A 47 1.10 -1.24 8.02
CA THR A 47 1.84 -0.27 8.83
C THR A 47 1.27 1.14 8.71
N VAL A 48 0.86 1.55 7.51
CA VAL A 48 0.24 2.86 7.24
C VAL A 48 -1.02 3.05 8.08
N ARG A 49 -1.91 2.05 8.11
CA ARG A 49 -3.11 2.05 8.96
C ARG A 49 -2.77 2.07 10.44
N MET A 50 -1.77 1.30 10.87
CA MET A 50 -1.36 1.29 12.29
C MET A 50 -0.87 2.66 12.75
N VAL A 51 -0.10 3.36 11.90
CA VAL A 51 0.35 4.74 12.17
C VAL A 51 -0.84 5.69 12.25
N ALA A 52 -1.78 5.61 11.31
CA ALA A 52 -3.00 6.42 11.35
C ALA A 52 -3.85 6.18 12.61
N GLN A 53 -3.99 4.92 13.04
CA GLN A 53 -4.76 4.55 14.22
C GLN A 53 -4.08 5.01 15.51
N LYS A 54 -2.75 4.92 15.57
CA LYS A 54 -1.98 5.26 16.77
C LYS A 54 -1.75 6.77 16.93
N TYR A 55 -1.54 7.48 15.82
CA TYR A 55 -1.09 8.87 15.83
C TYR A 55 -1.99 9.84 15.06
N GLY A 56 -3.04 9.36 14.39
CA GLY A 56 -3.96 10.18 13.60
C GLY A 56 -3.53 10.38 12.14
N LEU A 57 -4.50 10.78 11.32
CA LEU A 57 -4.32 10.99 9.86
C LEU A 57 -3.37 12.15 9.54
N GLU A 58 -3.41 13.22 10.33
CA GLU A 58 -2.54 14.38 10.13
C GLU A 58 -1.06 14.00 10.33
N VAL A 59 -0.77 13.25 11.40
CA VAL A 59 0.59 12.77 11.67
C VAL A 59 1.06 11.82 10.57
N LEU A 60 0.19 10.90 10.11
CA LEU A 60 0.50 10.03 8.98
C LEU A 60 0.88 10.84 7.74
N ARG A 61 0.06 11.83 7.34
CA ARG A 61 0.30 12.65 6.14
C ARG A 61 1.58 13.47 6.26
N ARG A 62 1.85 14.02 7.46
CA ARG A 62 3.10 14.74 7.74
C ARG A 62 4.32 13.82 7.64
N ALA A 63 4.23 12.60 8.18
CA ALA A 63 5.30 11.61 8.09
C ALA A 63 5.55 11.17 6.63
N TYR A 64 4.48 10.96 5.85
CA TYR A 64 4.57 10.66 4.42
C TYR A 64 5.28 11.79 3.66
N LYS A 65 4.91 13.06 3.91
CA LYS A 65 5.58 14.23 3.31
C LYS A 65 7.05 14.29 3.69
N LYS A 66 7.41 13.97 4.93
CA LYS A 66 8.81 13.93 5.39
C LYS A 66 9.62 12.85 4.66
N ASN A 67 9.05 11.68 4.43
CA ASN A 67 9.69 10.63 3.64
C ASN A 67 9.95 11.09 2.20
N LEU A 68 8.99 11.75 1.57
CA LEU A 68 9.16 12.32 0.22
C LEU A 68 10.30 13.35 0.20
N GLN A 69 10.37 14.25 1.17
CA GLN A 69 11.47 15.21 1.29
C GLN A 69 12.84 14.53 1.42
N MET A 70 12.93 13.45 2.20
CA MET A 70 14.16 12.67 2.34
C MET A 70 14.56 11.97 1.04
N ALA A 71 13.60 11.40 0.31
CA ALA A 71 13.82 10.77 -0.98
C ALA A 71 14.36 11.80 -1.99
N LEU A 72 13.71 12.96 -2.12
CA LEU A 72 14.14 14.03 -3.01
C LEU A 72 15.53 14.54 -2.64
N LYS A 73 15.81 14.78 -1.35
CA LYS A 73 17.16 15.18 -0.88
C LYS A 73 18.23 14.13 -1.20
N THR A 74 17.87 12.86 -1.28
CA THR A 74 18.80 11.80 -1.67
C THR A 74 19.05 11.85 -3.17
N ILE A 75 17.99 12.00 -3.96
CA ILE A 75 18.08 12.12 -5.43
C ILE A 75 18.90 13.34 -5.84
N THR A 76 18.79 14.48 -5.16
CA THR A 76 19.58 15.67 -5.48
C THR A 76 21.09 15.42 -5.46
N LYS A 77 21.57 14.47 -4.64
CA LYS A 77 23.00 14.10 -4.58
C LYS A 77 23.47 13.36 -5.83
N LEU A 78 22.55 12.73 -6.57
CA LEU A 78 22.85 12.02 -7.81
C LEU A 78 22.87 12.97 -9.02
N MET A 79 22.22 14.13 -8.94
CA MET A 79 22.08 15.05 -10.08
C MET A 79 23.40 15.48 -10.74
N PRO A 80 24.50 15.73 -10.00
CA PRO A 80 25.77 16.13 -10.62
C PRO A 80 26.41 15.05 -11.51
N ILE A 81 26.11 13.77 -11.27
CA ILE A 81 26.75 12.65 -11.98
C ILE A 81 25.88 12.04 -13.08
N LEU A 82 24.57 12.30 -13.08
CA LEU A 82 23.68 11.82 -14.13
C LEU A 82 23.86 12.66 -15.40
N THR A 83 24.02 12.01 -16.54
CA THR A 83 24.09 12.64 -17.86
C THR A 83 22.82 12.36 -18.67
N GLY A 84 22.52 13.23 -19.63
CA GLY A 84 21.33 13.10 -20.47
C GLY A 84 20.01 13.55 -19.82
N LYS A 85 18.89 13.28 -20.52
CA LYS A 85 17.54 13.60 -20.05
C LYS A 85 17.22 12.79 -18.80
N THR A 86 16.93 13.49 -17.71
CA THR A 86 16.63 12.87 -16.41
C THR A 86 15.17 13.09 -16.05
N VAL A 87 14.47 12.00 -15.71
CA VAL A 87 13.09 12.02 -15.20
C VAL A 87 13.05 11.39 -13.83
N ILE A 88 12.41 12.05 -12.88
CA ILE A 88 12.12 11.52 -11.54
C ILE A 88 10.64 11.14 -11.51
N THR A 89 10.36 9.87 -11.18
CA THR A 89 9.00 9.32 -11.11
C THR A 89 8.86 8.31 -9.98
N ALA A 90 7.66 7.79 -9.77
CA ALA A 90 7.34 6.75 -8.79
C ALA A 90 6.71 5.54 -9.48
N ASP A 91 6.89 4.35 -8.91
CA ASP A 91 6.27 3.11 -9.38
C ASP A 91 4.77 3.05 -9.03
N HIS A 92 4.37 3.64 -7.90
CA HIS A 92 2.98 3.74 -7.47
C HIS A 92 2.72 4.93 -6.52
N GLY A 93 1.43 5.22 -6.29
CA GLY A 93 0.95 6.09 -5.22
C GLY A 93 0.62 5.33 -3.93
N GLU A 94 0.09 6.02 -2.91
CA GLU A 94 -0.17 5.44 -1.58
C GLU A 94 -1.49 5.96 -1.01
N LEU A 95 -2.36 5.09 -0.48
CA LEU A 95 -3.56 5.53 0.23
C LEU A 95 -3.21 5.91 1.67
N LEU A 96 -3.63 7.09 2.10
CA LEU A 96 -3.34 7.70 3.40
C LEU A 96 -4.59 7.95 4.25
N GLY A 97 -5.71 7.30 3.90
CA GLY A 97 -6.98 7.39 4.62
C GLY A 97 -8.19 7.65 3.71
N GLU A 98 -7.98 7.83 2.41
CA GLU A 98 -9.03 8.07 1.42
C GLU A 98 -10.00 6.88 1.39
N GLU A 99 -11.31 7.12 1.52
CA GLU A 99 -12.34 6.08 1.68
C GLU A 99 -12.04 5.09 2.82
N ASN A 100 -11.35 5.54 3.88
CA ASN A 100 -10.84 4.71 4.98
C ASN A 100 -9.89 3.59 4.49
N LEU A 101 -9.28 3.75 3.32
CA LEU A 101 -8.27 2.86 2.78
C LEU A 101 -6.87 3.37 3.13
N PHE A 102 -5.93 2.44 3.29
CA PHE A 102 -4.55 2.71 3.66
C PHE A 102 -3.64 1.76 2.90
N GLY A 103 -2.45 2.22 2.56
CA GLY A 103 -1.46 1.40 1.90
C GLY A 103 -1.66 1.29 0.39
N HIS A 104 -0.87 0.44 -0.24
CA HIS A 104 -1.06 -0.03 -1.61
C HIS A 104 -1.29 -1.55 -1.62
N PHE A 105 -1.96 -2.06 -2.66
CA PHE A 105 -2.35 -3.46 -2.77
C PHE A 105 -1.55 -4.19 -3.87
N HIS A 106 -0.34 -4.65 -3.56
CA HIS A 106 0.57 -5.26 -4.56
C HIS A 106 -0.02 -6.41 -5.40
N ARG A 107 -1.00 -7.17 -4.87
CA ARG A 107 -1.59 -8.32 -5.57
C ARG A 107 -2.87 -7.99 -6.33
N LEU A 108 -3.30 -6.73 -6.35
CA LEU A 108 -4.57 -6.31 -6.91
C LEU A 108 -4.33 -5.12 -7.82
N ARG A 109 -4.66 -5.28 -9.11
CA ARG A 109 -4.71 -4.18 -10.09
C ARG A 109 -5.83 -3.21 -9.70
N SER A 110 -5.55 -2.37 -8.71
CA SER A 110 -6.47 -1.36 -8.24
C SER A 110 -6.55 -0.24 -9.27
N GLN A 111 -7.77 0.16 -9.64
CA GLN A 111 -8.01 1.31 -10.50
C GLN A 111 -8.12 2.61 -9.71
N ASN A 112 -7.70 2.61 -8.45
CA ASN A 112 -7.79 3.79 -7.62
C ASN A 112 -6.77 4.85 -8.10
N PRO A 113 -7.21 6.09 -8.45
CA PRO A 113 -6.32 7.14 -8.93
C PRO A 113 -5.21 7.47 -7.92
N TYR A 114 -5.47 7.44 -6.62
CA TYR A 114 -4.46 7.68 -5.58
C TYR A 114 -3.30 6.67 -5.58
N LEU A 115 -3.45 5.52 -6.25
CA LEU A 115 -2.39 4.53 -6.42
C LEU A 115 -1.70 4.60 -7.80
N ARG A 116 -2.31 5.29 -8.77
CA ARG A 116 -1.90 5.28 -10.18
C ARG A 116 -1.44 6.64 -10.70
N GLU A 117 -1.94 7.73 -10.12
CA GLU A 117 -1.47 9.07 -10.39
C GLU A 117 -0.12 9.27 -9.69
N ILE A 118 0.93 9.19 -10.49
CA ILE A 118 2.33 9.27 -10.06
C ILE A 118 2.99 10.54 -10.61
N PRO A 119 4.00 11.10 -9.91
CA PRO A 119 4.72 12.24 -10.42
C PRO A 119 5.52 11.89 -11.68
N TRP A 120 5.57 12.81 -12.64
CA TRP A 120 6.52 12.83 -13.74
C TRP A 120 7.26 14.17 -13.70
N PHE A 121 8.48 14.17 -13.19
CA PHE A 121 9.27 15.38 -13.05
C PHE A 121 10.49 15.33 -13.97
N GLU A 122 10.47 16.13 -15.03
CA GLU A 122 11.62 16.30 -15.91
C GLU A 122 12.58 17.31 -15.29
N VAL A 123 13.84 16.91 -15.14
CA VAL A 123 14.89 17.78 -14.61
C VAL A 123 15.43 18.63 -15.75
N THR A 124 15.24 19.95 -15.66
CA THR A 124 15.90 20.93 -16.52
C THR A 124 17.27 21.27 -15.93
N LYS A 125 18.31 21.17 -16.74
CA LYS A 125 19.67 21.59 -16.39
C LYS A 125 19.97 22.96 -16.97
#